data_AF-A0A2V9M255-F1
#
_entry.id   AF-A0A2V9M255-F1
#
_cell.length_a   1.000
_cell.length_b   1.000
_cell.length_c   1.000
_cell.angle_alpha   90.00
_cell.angle_beta   90.00
_cell.angle_gamma   90.00
#
_symmetry.space_group_name_H-M   'P 1'
#
loop_
_entity.id
_entity.type
_entity.pdbx_description
1 polymer ?
#
loop_
_entity_poly.entity_id
_entity_poly.type
_entity_poly.pdbx_seq_one_letter_code
_entity_poly.pdbx_strand_id
1 'polypeptide(L)' 'MISKERLQETLGPDGAIARNHPNYEFRPGQIRMAQGVAEAIAGGHHLCVEAGTGTGKTLAYLLPSISS' A
#
# COMPACT_ATOMS: atom_id res chain seq x y z
N MET A 1 1.05 -8.02 11.03
CA MET A 1 1.35 -6.60 10.71
C MET A 1 2.48 -6.52 9.68
N ILE A 2 2.20 -5.96 8.50
CA ILE A 2 3.16 -5.83 7.39
C ILE A 2 4.20 -4.73 7.67
N SER A 3 5.49 -5.01 7.47
CA SER A 3 6.56 -4.03 7.70
C SER A 3 6.68 -3.02 6.55
N LYS A 4 7.30 -1.87 6.82
CA LYS A 4 7.56 -0.85 5.80
C LYS A 4 8.46 -1.38 4.67
N GLU A 5 9.44 -2.21 5.01
CA GLU A 5 10.35 -2.85 4.06
C GLU A 5 9.57 -3.77 3.13
N ARG A 6 8.66 -4.57 3.67
CA ARG A 6 7.81 -5.47 2.87
C ARG A 6 6.86 -4.70 1.94
N LEU A 7 6.36 -3.54 2.39
CA LEU A 7 5.57 -2.64 1.53
C LEU A 7 6.43 -2.09 0.38
N GLN A 8 7.67 -1.70 0.64
CA GLN A 8 8.61 -1.23 -0.39
C GLN A 8 9.01 -2.35 -1.37
N GLU A 9 9.24 -3.56 -0.88
CA GLU A 9 9.55 -4.73 -1.71
C GLU A 9 8.37 -5.15 -2.61
N THR A 10 7.15 -4.75 -2.26
CA THR A 10 5.94 -5.11 -3.00
C THR A 10 5.45 -3.99 -3.92
N LEU A 11 5.31 -2.78 -3.39
CA LEU A 11 4.74 -1.59 -4.04
C LEU A 11 5.80 -0.53 -4.39
N GLY A 12 7.09 -0.78 -4.15
CA GLY A 12 8.15 0.13 -4.55
C GLY A 12 8.37 0.14 -6.07
N PRO A 13 9.20 1.07 -6.59
CA PRO A 13 9.53 1.16 -8.02
C PRO A 13 10.14 -0.11 -8.59
N ASP A 14 10.91 -0.85 -7.78
CA ASP A 14 11.47 -2.16 -8.15
C ASP A 14 10.73 -3.32 -7.48
N GLY A 15 9.54 -3.07 -6.92
CA GLY A 15 8.79 -4.03 -6.11
C GLY A 15 8.13 -5.15 -6.92
N ALA A 16 7.59 -6.15 -6.22
CA ALA A 16 6.93 -7.30 -6.83
C ALA A 16 5.83 -6.90 -7.83
N ILE A 17 5.02 -5.87 -7.54
CA ILE A 17 3.98 -5.41 -8.46
C ILE A 17 4.60 -4.75 -9.69
N ALA A 18 5.60 -3.88 -9.52
CA ALA A 18 6.28 -3.23 -10.65
C ALA A 18 6.92 -4.24 -11.61
N ARG A 19 7.56 -5.29 -11.08
CA ARG A 19 8.20 -6.33 -11.90
C ARG A 19 7.23 -7.22 -12.67
N ASN A 20 6.00 -7.39 -12.18
CA ASN A 20 5.02 -8.32 -12.78
C ASN A 20 3.88 -7.61 -13.52
N HIS A 21 3.78 -6.28 -13.44
CA HIS A 21 2.70 -5.52 -14.04
C HIS A 21 3.28 -4.36 -14.87
N PRO A 22 3.44 -4.52 -16.20
CA PRO A 22 4.18 -3.57 -17.06
C PRO A 22 3.69 -2.12 -17.02
N ASN A 23 2.41 -1.90 -16.70
CA ASN A 23 1.80 -0.57 -16.61
C ASN A 23 1.70 -0.05 -15.17
N TYR A 24 2.36 -0.69 -14.21
CA TYR A 24 2.38 -0.22 -12.83
C TYR A 24 3.23 1.04 -12.72
N GLU A 25 2.66 2.08 -12.12
CA GLU A 25 3.36 3.31 -11.81
C GLU A 25 3.53 3.43 -10.30
N PHE A 26 4.78 3.51 -9.87
CA PHE A 26 5.09 3.77 -8.47
C PHE A 26 4.56 5.13 -8.04
N ARG A 27 3.84 5.17 -6.91
CA ARG A 27 3.35 6.41 -6.31
C ARG A 27 3.64 6.42 -4.82
N PRO A 28 4.42 7.40 -4.30
CA PRO A 28 4.76 7.47 -2.87
C PRO A 28 3.53 7.49 -1.95
N GLY A 29 2.42 8.08 -2.39
CA GLY A 29 1.17 8.10 -1.65
C GLY A 29 0.55 6.72 -1.41
N GLN A 30 0.79 5.76 -2.31
CA GLN A 30 0.30 4.38 -2.18
C GLN A 30 0.92 3.69 -0.96
N ILE A 31 2.22 3.86 -0.75
CA ILE A 31 2.93 3.28 0.41
C ILE A 31 2.49 3.98 1.69
N ARG A 32 2.38 5.32 1.70
CA ARG A 32 1.86 6.04 2.87
C ARG A 32 0.46 5.57 3.26
N MET A 33 -0.42 5.38 2.28
CA MET A 33 -1.76 4.84 2.51
C MET A 33 -1.69 3.41 3.07
N ALA A 34 -0.87 2.53 2.50
CA ALA A 34 -0.73 1.16 2.98
C ALA A 34 -0.20 1.08 4.42
N GLN A 35 0.74 1.95 4.79
CA GLN A 35 1.23 2.07 6.16
C GLN A 35 0.12 2.51 7.11
N GLY A 36 -0.60 3.59 6.77
CA GLY A 36 -1.71 4.07 7.60
C GLY A 36 -2.81 3.01 7.76
N VAL A 37 -3.14 2.27 6.71
CA VAL A 37 -4.11 1.16 6.78
C VAL A 37 -3.60 0.04 7.69
N ALA A 38 -2.33 -0.34 7.59
CA ALA A 38 -1.73 -1.36 8.47
C ALA A 38 -1.79 -0.95 9.94
N GLU A 39 -1.45 0.31 10.24
CA GLU A 39 -1.52 0.89 11.59
C GLU A 39 -2.96 0.95 12.11
N ALA A 40 -3.92 1.33 11.26
CA ALA A 40 -5.34 1.39 11.61
C ALA A 40 -5.92 0.01 11.94
N ILE A 41 -5.58 -1.01 11.13
CA ILE A 41 -5.97 -2.40 11.38
C ILE A 41 -5.36 -2.89 12.70
N ALA A 42 -4.05 -2.70 12.89
CA ALA A 42 -3.35 -3.15 14.10
C ALA A 42 -3.86 -2.46 15.37
N GLY A 43 -4.18 -1.16 15.27
CA GLY A 43 -4.68 -0.35 16.38
C GLY A 43 -6.20 -0.36 16.55
N GLY A 44 -6.95 -1.11 15.72
CA GLY A 44 -8.41 -1.21 15.81
C GLY A 44 -9.16 0.12 15.68
N HIS A 45 -8.64 1.08 14.92
CA HIS A 45 -9.24 2.41 14.75
C HIS A 45 -9.58 2.70 13.30
N HIS A 46 -10.44 3.71 13.09
CA HIS A 46 -10.81 4.15 11.76
C HIS A 46 -9.75 5.08 11.17
N LEU A 47 -9.50 4.92 9.87
CA LEU A 47 -8.63 5.78 9.08
C LEU A 47 -9.44 6.40 7.95
N CYS A 48 -9.33 7.72 7.80
CA CYS A 48 -9.81 8.43 6.62
C CYS A 48 -8.61 8.78 5.73
N VAL A 49 -8.67 8.39 4.46
CA VAL A 49 -7.60 8.68 3.48
C VAL A 49 -8.19 9.43 2.30
N GLU A 50 -7.67 10.61 2.04
CA GLU A 50 -7.88 11.29 0.77
C GLU A 50 -6.80 10.86 -0.22
N ALA A 51 -7.23 10.33 -1.37
CA ALA A 51 -6.31 9.94 -2.43
C ALA A 51 -6.93 10.22 -3.80
N GLY A 52 -6.20 10.97 -4.63
CA GLY A 52 -6.58 11.28 -6.01
C GLY A 52 -6.81 10.04 -6.87
N THR A 53 -7.43 10.20 -8.05
CA THR A 53 -7.64 9.10 -9.01
C THR A 53 -6.32 8.49 -9.49
N GLY A 54 -6.31 7.19 -9.84
CA GLY A 54 -5.11 6.53 -10.36
C GLY A 54 -3.98 6.29 -9.34
N THR A 55 -4.21 6.58 -8.06
CA THR A 55 -3.19 6.43 -6.99
C THR A 55 -2.93 4.99 -6.54
N GLY A 56 -3.62 4.01 -7.12
CA GLY A 56 -3.47 2.60 -6.73
C GLY A 56 -4.09 2.26 -5.36
N LYS A 57 -5.14 2.99 -4.96
CA LYS A 57 -5.88 2.81 -3.69
C LYS A 57 -6.20 1.35 -3.38
N THR A 58 -6.66 0.61 -4.38
CA THR A 58 -7.06 -0.80 -4.24
C THR A 58 -5.93 -1.66 -3.65
N LEU A 59 -4.74 -1.61 -4.24
CA LEU A 59 -3.60 -2.35 -3.71
C LEU A 59 -3.14 -1.81 -2.34
N ALA A 60 -3.24 -0.50 -2.13
CA ALA A 60 -2.81 0.14 -0.89
C ALA A 60 -3.63 -0.32 0.33
N TYR A 61 -4.95 -0.52 0.20
CA TYR A 61 -5.74 -1.07 1.32
C TYR A 61 -5.76 -2.60 1.33
N LEU A 62 -5.76 -3.27 0.18
CA LEU A 62 -5.85 -4.74 0.14
C LEU A 62 -4.62 -5.40 0.74
N LEU A 63 -3.42 -4.95 0.36
CA LEU A 63 -2.18 -5.60 0.76
C LEU A 63 -2.04 -5.70 2.31
N PRO A 64 -2.18 -4.62 3.09
CA PRO A 64 -2.19 -4.74 4.55
C PRO A 64 -3.41 -5.50 5.06
N SER A 65 -4.58 -5.44 4.41
CA SER A 65 -5.78 -6.14 4.89
C SER A 65 -5.68 -7.67 4.84
N ILE A 66 -4.95 -8.22 3.87
CA ILE A 66 -4.80 -9.68 3.69
C ILE A 66 -3.48 -10.23 4.27
N SER A 67 -2.59 -9.35 4.70
CA SER A 67 -1.24 -9.71 5.19
C SER A 67 -1.03 -9.36 6.68
N SER A 68 -2.06 -8.84 7.36
CA SER A 68 -1.94 -8.35 8.75
C SER A 68 -2.19 -9.43 9.78
#